data_AF-A0A7T9CDV5-F1
#
_entry.id   AF-A0A7T9CDV5-F1
#
_cell.length_a   1.000
_cell.length_b   1.000
_cell.length_c   1.000
_cell.angle_alpha   90.00
_cell.angle_beta   90.00
_cell.angle_gamma   90.00
#
_symmetry.space_group_name_H-M   'P 1'
#
loop_
_entity.id
_entity.type
_entity.pdbx_description
1 polymer ?
#
loop_
_entity_poly.entity_id
_entity_poly.type
_entity_poly.pdbx_seq_one_letter_code
_entity_poly.pdbx_strand_id
1 'polypeptide(L)' 'MQTRTQGIDPRIKDVAAAAVSFLVFIALLLALPAVLNPGIAYLLAIIGFIVVMSTAGYFTIEKFR' A
#
# COMPACT_ATOMS: atom_id res chain seq x y z
N MET A 1 -5.33 -16.81 -33.47
CA MET A 1 -4.75 -17.25 -32.18
C MET A 1 -4.91 -16.09 -31.20
N GLN A 2 -5.88 -16.16 -30.29
CA GLN A 2 -6.01 -15.14 -29.24
C GLN A 2 -4.94 -15.41 -28.19
N THR A 3 -3.97 -14.51 -28.08
CA THR A 3 -3.00 -14.49 -26.98
C THR A 3 -3.76 -14.17 -25.70
N ARG A 4 -4.16 -15.22 -24.98
CA ARG A 4 -4.72 -15.13 -23.62
C ARG A 4 -3.59 -14.66 -22.72
N THR A 5 -3.34 -13.35 -22.66
CA THR A 5 -2.53 -12.76 -21.60
C THR A 5 -3.22 -13.13 -20.29
N GLN A 6 -2.69 -14.13 -19.59
CA GLN A 6 -3.08 -14.48 -18.23
C GLN A 6 -2.78 -13.26 -17.35
N GLY A 7 -3.72 -12.31 -17.31
CA GLY A 7 -3.67 -11.21 -16.37
C GLY A 7 -3.83 -11.81 -14.98
N ILE A 8 -2.83 -11.62 -14.12
CA ILE A 8 -2.88 -11.97 -12.68
C ILE A 8 -4.25 -11.61 -12.12
N ASP A 9 -4.90 -12.56 -11.42
CA ASP A 9 -6.22 -12.37 -10.85
C ASP A 9 -6.32 -11.03 -10.11
N PRO A 10 -7.37 -10.23 -10.35
CA PRO A 10 -7.53 -8.92 -9.70
C PRO A 10 -7.42 -8.99 -8.18
N ARG A 11 -7.94 -10.07 -7.57
CA ARG A 11 -7.85 -10.33 -6.13
C ARG A 11 -6.40 -10.48 -5.64
N ILE A 12 -5.54 -11.11 -6.45
CA ILE A 12 -4.12 -11.28 -6.11
C ILE A 12 -3.41 -9.92 -6.15
N LYS A 13 -3.80 -9.03 -7.07
CA LYS A 13 -3.27 -7.67 -7.11
C LYS A 13 -3.67 -6.86 -5.89
N ASP A 14 -4.92 -6.97 -5.44
CA ASP A 14 -5.39 -6.32 -4.21
C ASP A 14 -4.63 -6.81 -2.98
N VAL A 15 -4.46 -8.13 -2.84
CA VAL A 15 -3.70 -8.72 -1.73
C VAL A 15 -2.23 -8.30 -1.77
N ALA A 16 -1.62 -8.29 -2.96
CA ALA A 16 -0.24 -7.83 -3.12
C ALA A 16 -0.08 -6.35 -2.76
N ALA A 17 -1.01 -5.49 -3.20
CA ALA A 17 -0.99 -4.07 -2.88
C ALA A 17 -1.18 -3.82 -1.38
N ALA A 18 -2.06 -4.59 -0.73
CA ALA A 18 -2.24 -4.55 0.72
C ALA A 18 -0.99 -4.99 1.47
N ALA A 19 -0.35 -6.09 1.04
CA ALA A 19 0.89 -6.59 1.64
C ALA A 19 2.03 -5.58 1.52
N VAL A 20 2.21 -4.97 0.35
CA VAL A 20 3.23 -3.92 0.15
C VAL A 20 2.95 -2.71 1.02
N SER A 21 1.70 -2.24 1.08
CA SER A 21 1.30 -1.10 1.92
C SER A 21 1.57 -1.38 3.40
N PHE A 22 1.34 -2.62 3.85
CA PHE A 22 1.60 -3.04 5.21
C PHE A 22 3.10 -3.07 5.55
N LEU A 23 3.94 -3.53 4.62
CA LEU A 23 5.40 -3.48 4.79
C LEU A 23 5.91 -2.04 4.89
N VAL A 24 5.37 -1.13 4.07
CA VAL A 24 5.69 0.30 4.15
C VAL A 24 5.29 0.87 5.51
N PHE A 25 4.12 0.49 6.04
CA PHE A 25 3.69 0.93 7.36
C PHE A 25 4.62 0.45 8.48
N ILE A 26 5.03 -0.82 8.47
CA ILE A 26 6.00 -1.34 9.43
C ILE A 26 7.32 -0.56 9.33
N ALA A 27 7.81 -0.30 8.12
CA ALA A 27 9.03 0.48 7.93
C ALA A 27 8.89 1.90 8.51
N LEU A 28 7.75 2.56 8.31
CA LEU A 28 7.47 3.88 8.89
C LEU A 28 7.43 3.82 10.43
N LEU A 29 6.80 2.80 11.02
CA LEU A 29 6.74 2.62 12.48
C LEU A 29 8.12 2.44 13.11
N LEU A 30 9.06 1.81 12.41
CA LEU A 30 10.41 1.59 12.92
C LEU A 30 11.33 2.78 12.65
N ALA A 31 11.21 3.41 11.48
CA ALA A 31 12.12 4.46 11.05
C ALA A 31 11.76 5.85 11.61
N LEU A 32 10.47 6.24 11.63
CA LEU A 32 10.08 7.59 12.06
C LEU A 32 10.42 7.92 13.51
N PRO A 33 10.23 7.01 14.50
CA PRO A 33 10.59 7.30 15.89
C PRO A 33 12.09 7.51 16.12
N ALA A 34 12.95 7.07 15.19
CA ALA A 34 14.39 7.32 15.26
C ALA A 34 14.77 8.77 14.91
N VAL A 35 13.88 9.51 14.25
CA VAL A 35 14.12 10.87 13.75
C VAL A 35 13.17 11.92 14.34
N LEU A 36 12.02 11.51 14.87
CA LEU A 36 10.97 12.39 15.39
C LEU A 36 10.54 12.00 16.80
N ASN A 37 9.86 12.92 17.48
CA ASN A 37 9.19 12.62 18.75
C ASN A 37 8.24 11.42 18.56
N PRO A 38 8.27 10.40 19.44
CA PRO A 38 7.46 9.18 19.30
C PRO A 38 5.97 9.45 19.02
N GLY A 39 5.37 10.43 19.71
CA GLY A 39 3.95 10.75 19.52
C GLY A 39 3.63 11.24 18.10
N ILE A 40 4.48 12.13 17.55
CA ILE A 40 4.31 12.67 16.20
C ILE A 40 4.66 11.60 15.15
N ALA A 41 5.70 10.81 15.41
CA ALA A 41 6.15 9.73 14.53
C ALA A 41 5.03 8.72 14.23
N TYR A 42 4.32 8.26 15.26
CA TYR A 42 3.23 7.29 15.07
C TYR A 42 2.03 7.89 14.34
N LEU A 43 1.67 9.16 14.63
CA LEU A 43 0.60 9.85 13.91
C LEU A 43 0.93 9.98 12.42
N LEU A 44 2.16 10.38 12.07
CA LEU A 44 2.61 10.47 10.68
C LEU A 44 2.67 9.10 9.99
N ALA A 45 3.08 8.05 10.69
CA ALA A 45 3.08 6.69 10.15
C ALA A 45 1.66 6.24 9.78
N ILE A 46 0.66 6.53 10.63
CA ILE A 46 -0.75 6.22 10.37
C ILE A 46 -1.27 7.02 9.16
N ILE A 47 -1.02 8.34 9.13
CA ILE A 47 -1.44 9.20 8.02
C ILE A 47 -0.81 8.72 6.71
N GLY A 48 0.50 8.44 6.71
CA GLY A 48 1.21 7.91 5.56
C GLY A 48 0.64 6.58 5.07
N PHE A 49 0.30 5.66 5.98
CA PHE A 49 -0.34 4.40 5.64
C PHE A 49 -1.70 4.58 4.96
N ILE A 50 -2.55 5.48 5.47
CA ILE A 50 -3.85 5.77 4.88
C ILE A 50 -3.71 6.32 3.46
N VAL A 51 -2.75 7.23 3.24
CA VAL A 51 -2.46 7.79 1.91
C VAL A 51 -2.00 6.68 0.95
N VAL A 52 -1.06 5.83 1.37
CA VAL A 52 -0.56 4.70 0.56
C VAL A 52 -1.70 3.74 0.21
N MET A 53 -2.53 3.36 1.17
CA MET A 53 -3.69 2.49 0.91
C MET A 53 -4.72 3.15 -0.03
N SER A 54 -4.96 4.45 0.09
CA SER A 54 -5.87 5.18 -0.80
C SER A 54 -5.36 5.18 -2.24
N THR A 55 -4.04 5.35 -2.45
CA THR A 55 -3.44 5.24 -3.78
C THR A 55 -3.49 3.83 -4.33
N ALA A 56 -3.23 2.81 -3.51
CA ALA A 56 -3.32 1.40 -3.90
C ALA A 56 -4.73 1.04 -4.38
N GLY A 57 -5.77 1.50 -3.67
CA GLY A 57 -7.16 1.30 -4.07
C GLY A 57 -7.51 1.97 -5.41
N TYR A 58 -6.98 3.17 -5.67
CA TYR A 58 -7.21 3.89 -6.93
C TYR A 58 -6.63 3.14 -8.14
N PHE A 59 -5.36 2.71 -8.07
CA PHE A 59 -4.70 2.01 -9.17
C PHE A 59 -5.29 0.63 -9.46
N THR A 60 -5.87 -0.06 -8.46
CA THR A 60 -6.56 -1.34 -8.73
C THR A 60 -7.93 -1.13 -9.37
N ILE A 61 -8.68 -0.10 -8.97
CA ILE A 61 -10.01 0.20 -9.51
C ILE A 61 -9.93 0.67 -10.97
N GLU A 62 -8.89 1.41 -11.36
CA GLU A 62 -8.73 1.91 -12.73
C GLU A 62 -8.65 0.79 -13.78
N LYS A 63 -8.22 -0.42 -13.39
CA LYS A 63 -8.17 -1.58 -14.29
C LYS A 63 -9.52 -2.25 -14.55
N PHE A 64 -10.58 -1.83 -13.85
CA PHE A 64 -11.95 -2.34 -14.02
C PHE A 64 -12.85 -1.44 -14.88
N ARG A 65 -12.39 -0.25 -15.31
CA ARG A 65 -13.12 0.62 -16.25
C ARG A 65 -12.61 0.45 -17.67
#